data_AF-A0A2N9VPM4-F1
#
_entry.id   AF-A0A2N9VPM4-F1
#
_cell.length_a   1.000
_cell.length_b   1.000
_cell.length_c   1.000
_cell.angle_alpha   90.00
_cell.angle_beta   90.00
_cell.angle_gamma   90.00
#
_symmetry.space_group_name_H-M   'P 1'
#
loop_
_entity.id
_entity.type
_entity.pdbx_description
1 polymer ?
#
loop_
_entity_poly.entity_id
_entity_poly.type
_entity_poly.pdbx_seq_one_letter_code
_entity_poly.pdbx_strand_id
1 'polypeptide(L)'
;MAYDTIPNPDRDLVLTRIIDAPREKVYKAWTDAELLKQWFAPLPYTTPHAELDVRVGGANFIIMRGPDGNEFPNHGVYLEVVENERIVVTDAFTKAWEPSEKPFMTLILTFEDHGGKTKYTALARHWTIADREAHEKMGFHEGWGICADQLAALVSKL
;
A
#
# COMPACT_ATOMS: atom_id res chain seq x y z
N MET A 1 -12.54 7.95 -17.40
CA MET A 1 -11.22 8.15 -18.01
C MET A 1 -10.24 7.34 -17.18
N ALA A 2 -9.47 6.43 -17.78
CA ALA A 2 -8.41 5.75 -17.03
C ALA A 2 -7.35 6.79 -16.68
N TYR A 3 -7.18 7.08 -15.38
CA TYR A 3 -6.12 7.99 -14.94
C TYR A 3 -4.77 7.41 -15.35
N ASP A 4 -3.86 8.26 -15.80
CA ASP A 4 -2.57 7.85 -16.31
C ASP A 4 -1.75 7.18 -15.19
N THR A 5 -1.58 5.85 -15.30
CA THR A 5 -0.74 5.04 -14.41
C THR A 5 0.64 4.79 -15.02
N ILE A 6 1.01 5.48 -16.10
CA ILE A 6 2.36 5.37 -16.65
C ILE A 6 3.34 5.84 -15.57
N PRO A 7 4.25 4.96 -15.09
CA PRO A 7 5.20 5.32 -14.07
C PRO A 7 6.18 6.37 -14.60
N ASN A 8 6.44 7.39 -13.80
CA ASN A 8 7.56 8.31 -14.03
C ASN A 8 8.82 7.74 -13.34
N PRO A 9 9.85 7.30 -14.08
CA PRO A 9 11.03 6.68 -13.47
C PRO A 9 11.80 7.60 -12.51
N ASP A 10 11.67 8.91 -12.63
CA ASP A 10 12.36 9.87 -11.75
C ASP A 10 11.72 9.95 -10.36
N ARG A 11 10.43 9.58 -10.23
CA ARG A 11 9.64 9.78 -9.00
C ARG A 11 8.85 8.58 -8.55
N ASP A 12 8.70 7.56 -9.38
CA ASP A 12 7.87 6.40 -9.09
C ASP A 12 8.74 5.17 -8.83
N LEU A 13 8.35 4.38 -7.83
CA LEU A 13 8.81 3.01 -7.64
C LEU A 13 7.64 2.07 -7.88
N VAL A 14 7.90 0.95 -8.55
CA VAL A 14 6.86 0.00 -8.96
C VAL A 14 7.24 -1.41 -8.56
N LEU A 15 6.27 -2.11 -7.97
CA LEU A 15 6.29 -3.56 -7.80
C LEU A 15 5.09 -4.17 -8.52
N THR A 16 5.31 -5.21 -9.32
CA THR A 16 4.24 -6.02 -9.90
C THR A 16 4.40 -7.49 -9.52
N ARG A 17 3.29 -8.15 -9.20
CA ARG A 17 3.21 -9.59 -8.89
C ARG A 17 1.96 -10.20 -9.52
N ILE A 18 2.06 -11.46 -9.90
CA ILE A 18 0.88 -12.30 -10.14
C ILE A 18 0.59 -13.04 -8.84
N ILE A 19 -0.56 -12.73 -8.24
CA ILE A 19 -1.03 -13.36 -7.00
C ILE A 19 -2.08 -14.40 -7.38
N ASP A 20 -1.91 -15.65 -6.92
CA ASP A 20 -2.80 -16.77 -7.21
C ASP A 20 -4.08 -16.73 -6.36
N ALA A 21 -4.84 -15.66 -6.52
CA ALA A 21 -6.14 -15.43 -5.90
C ALA A 21 -6.96 -14.46 -6.77
N PRO A 22 -8.29 -14.53 -6.70
CA PRO A 22 -9.18 -13.57 -7.36
C PRO A 22 -9.03 -12.18 -6.71
N ARG A 23 -9.25 -11.13 -7.52
CA ARG A 23 -9.05 -9.71 -7.14
C ARG A 23 -9.82 -9.31 -5.90
N GLU A 24 -10.99 -9.91 -5.68
CA GLU A 24 -11.85 -9.68 -4.52
C GLU A 24 -11.14 -10.01 -3.20
N LYS A 25 -10.34 -11.07 -3.16
CA LYS A 25 -9.57 -11.45 -1.96
C LYS A 25 -8.39 -10.52 -1.73
N VAL A 26 -7.70 -10.13 -2.80
CA VAL A 26 -6.55 -9.21 -2.73
C VAL A 26 -7.00 -7.82 -2.28
N TYR A 27 -8.09 -7.32 -2.85
CA TYR A 27 -8.72 -6.07 -2.44
C TYR A 27 -9.18 -6.13 -0.99
N LYS A 28 -9.89 -7.19 -0.59
CA LYS A 28 -10.34 -7.37 0.80
C LYS A 28 -9.18 -7.34 1.79
N ALA A 29 -8.04 -7.94 1.47
CA ALA A 29 -6.86 -7.90 2.35
C ALA A 29 -6.25 -6.50 2.54
N TRP A 30 -6.52 -5.56 1.62
CA TRP A 30 -6.14 -4.14 1.72
C TRP A 30 -7.17 -3.29 2.46
N THR A 31 -8.45 -3.68 2.45
CA THR A 31 -9.55 -2.85 2.95
C THR A 31 -10.15 -3.34 4.27
N ASP A 32 -9.76 -4.53 4.74
CA ASP A 32 -10.13 -5.08 6.03
C ASP A 32 -8.97 -4.91 7.02
N ALA A 33 -9.19 -4.18 8.11
CA ALA A 33 -8.15 -3.86 9.09
C ALA A 33 -7.59 -5.12 9.79
N GLU A 34 -8.42 -6.14 10.03
CA GLU A 34 -7.99 -7.38 10.68
C GLU A 34 -7.15 -8.24 9.74
N LEU A 35 -7.43 -8.21 8.43
CA LEU A 35 -6.57 -8.84 7.44
C LEU A 35 -5.27 -8.05 7.24
N LEU A 36 -5.34 -6.72 7.10
CA LEU A 36 -4.17 -5.86 6.85
C LEU A 36 -3.08 -6.05 7.92
N LYS A 37 -3.47 -6.17 9.19
CA LYS A 37 -2.55 -6.40 10.32
C LYS A 37 -1.70 -7.67 10.19
N GLN A 38 -2.13 -8.65 9.39
CA GLN A 38 -1.45 -9.94 9.25
C GLN A 38 -0.31 -9.94 8.23
N TRP A 39 -0.24 -8.95 7.34
CA TRP A 39 0.69 -9.00 6.20
C TRP A 39 1.35 -7.68 5.81
N PHE A 40 0.82 -6.52 6.24
CA PHE A 40 1.22 -5.21 5.71
C PHE A 40 2.68 -4.85 6.01
N ALA A 41 3.16 -5.11 7.23
CA ALA A 41 4.55 -4.89 7.59
C ALA A 41 5.44 -6.06 7.13
N PRO A 42 6.61 -5.81 6.52
CA PRO A 42 7.51 -6.88 6.12
C PRO A 42 8.15 -7.52 7.34
N LEU A 43 8.05 -8.84 7.49
CA LEU A 43 8.73 -9.54 8.59
C LEU A 43 10.24 -9.22 8.60
N PRO A 44 10.85 -8.99 9.77
CA PRO A 44 10.32 -9.24 11.12
C PRO A 44 9.46 -8.11 11.72
N TYR A 45 9.13 -7.05 10.98
CA TYR A 45 8.20 -6.03 11.46
C TYR A 45 6.79 -6.61 11.58
N THR A 46 5.97 -6.00 12.44
CA THR A 46 4.58 -6.37 12.65
C THR A 46 3.67 -5.16 12.47
N THR A 47 2.37 -5.40 12.30
CA THR A 47 1.35 -4.33 12.25
C THR A 47 0.41 -4.48 13.45
N PRO A 48 0.79 -3.98 14.65
CA PRO A 48 -0.03 -4.14 15.86
C PRO A 48 -1.37 -3.39 15.82
N HIS A 49 -1.49 -2.36 14.98
CA HIS A 49 -2.66 -1.49 14.94
C HIS A 49 -2.95 -1.02 13.51
N ALA A 50 -4.23 -1.03 13.14
CA ALA A 50 -4.73 -0.50 11.89
C ALA A 50 -6.17 -0.02 12.07
N GLU A 51 -6.44 1.23 11.67
CA GLU A 51 -7.77 1.83 11.55
C GLU A 51 -7.95 2.31 10.11
N LEU A 52 -9.01 1.86 9.43
CA LEU A 52 -9.24 2.14 8.01
C LEU A 52 -10.68 2.65 7.79
N ASP A 53 -10.85 3.91 7.38
CA ASP A 53 -12.12 4.45 6.86
C ASP A 53 -12.08 4.39 5.33
N VAL A 54 -12.38 3.22 4.76
CA VAL A 54 -12.17 2.91 3.33
C VAL A 54 -13.26 3.53 2.44
N ARG A 55 -13.13 4.84 2.22
CA ARG A 55 -13.93 5.64 1.30
C ARG A 55 -13.13 6.86 0.88
N VAL A 56 -13.49 7.50 -0.24
CA VAL A 56 -12.84 8.75 -0.66
C VAL A 56 -12.93 9.81 0.45
N GLY A 57 -11.77 10.40 0.79
CA GLY A 57 -11.61 11.35 1.89
C GLY A 57 -11.58 10.74 3.29
N GLY A 58 -11.78 9.41 3.42
CA GLY A 58 -11.58 8.70 4.68
C GLY A 58 -10.09 8.60 5.01
N ALA A 59 -9.78 8.55 6.31
CA ALA A 59 -8.42 8.45 6.82
C ALA A 59 -8.06 6.99 7.15
N ASN A 60 -6.76 6.69 7.11
CA ASN A 60 -6.21 5.51 7.76
C ASN A 60 -5.12 5.89 8.76
N PHE A 61 -4.94 5.01 9.73
CA PHE A 61 -3.83 5.05 10.67
C PHE A 61 -3.32 3.64 10.92
N ILE A 62 -2.06 3.39 10.57
CA ILE A 62 -1.43 2.07 10.65
C ILE A 62 -0.12 2.22 11.42
N ILE A 63 0.09 1.41 12.45
CA ILE A 63 1.38 1.36 13.16
C ILE A 63 2.13 0.14 12.66
N MET A 64 3.34 0.35 12.14
CA MET A 64 4.33 -0.71 11.96
C MET A 64 5.25 -0.74 13.16
N ARG A 65 5.60 -1.92 13.66
CA ARG A 65 6.52 -2.08 14.80
C ARG A 65 7.70 -2.96 14.44
N GLY A 66 8.91 -2.44 14.66
CA GLY A 66 10.16 -3.16 14.46
C GLY A 66 10.43 -4.20 15.56
N PRO A 67 11.39 -5.12 15.34
CA PRO A 67 11.76 -6.15 16.31
C PRO A 67 12.38 -5.58 17.60
N ASP A 68 12.89 -4.36 17.56
CA ASP A 68 13.39 -3.58 18.70
C ASP A 68 12.28 -2.89 19.50
N GLY A 69 11.03 -2.99 19.05
CA GLY A 69 9.87 -2.35 19.66
C GLY A 69 9.61 -0.92 19.17
N ASN A 70 10.45 -0.36 18.29
CA ASN A 70 10.23 0.96 17.73
C ASN A 70 8.96 0.97 16.86
N GLU A 71 8.16 2.02 17.00
CA GLU A 71 6.89 2.19 16.28
C GLU A 71 7.00 3.27 15.22
N PHE A 72 6.41 2.97 14.05
CA PHE A 72 6.40 3.80 12.87
C PHE A 72 4.92 4.05 12.51
N PRO A 73 4.34 5.18 12.94
CA PRO A 73 2.98 5.55 12.57
C PRO A 73 2.92 5.97 11.10
N ASN A 74 1.94 5.41 10.38
CA ASN A 74 1.65 5.71 8.99
C ASN A 74 0.23 6.26 8.91
N HIS A 75 0.12 7.56 8.63
CA HIS A 75 -1.15 8.18 8.35
C HIS A 75 -1.40 8.25 6.84
N GLY A 76 -2.67 8.25 6.45
CA GLY A 76 -3.01 8.58 5.09
C GLY A 76 -4.48 8.89 4.88
N VAL A 77 -4.79 9.37 3.68
CA VAL A 77 -6.15 9.64 3.21
C VAL A 77 -6.37 8.94 1.87
N TYR A 78 -7.52 8.27 1.74
CA TYR A 78 -7.93 7.63 0.49
C TYR A 78 -8.39 8.69 -0.52
N LEU A 79 -7.74 8.72 -1.67
CA LEU A 79 -8.05 9.62 -2.79
C LEU A 79 -9.02 8.98 -3.80
N GLU A 80 -8.92 7.66 -3.97
CA GLU A 80 -9.74 6.88 -4.89
C GLU A 80 -9.92 5.47 -4.33
N VAL A 81 -11.15 4.96 -4.39
CA VAL A 81 -11.50 3.61 -3.95
C VAL A 81 -12.48 3.05 -4.98
N VAL A 82 -12.00 2.14 -5.83
CA VAL A 82 -12.80 1.40 -6.80
C VAL A 82 -12.74 -0.06 -6.41
N GLU A 83 -13.89 -0.59 -5.99
CA GLU A 83 -13.99 -1.94 -5.43
C GLU A 83 -13.37 -2.97 -6.36
N ASN A 84 -12.45 -3.78 -5.82
CA ASN A 84 -11.76 -4.87 -6.52
C ASN A 84 -10.89 -4.45 -7.72
N GLU A 85 -10.64 -3.15 -7.92
CA GLU A 85 -9.91 -2.65 -9.09
C GLU A 85 -8.76 -1.72 -8.73
N ARG A 86 -9.01 -0.79 -7.80
CA ARG A 86 -8.05 0.29 -7.52
C ARG A 86 -8.21 0.90 -6.14
N ILE A 87 -7.07 1.19 -5.50
CA ILE A 87 -7.00 2.00 -4.29
C ILE A 87 -5.90 3.04 -4.50
N VAL A 88 -6.19 4.31 -4.21
CA VAL A 88 -5.19 5.38 -4.15
C VAL A 88 -5.22 6.00 -2.77
N VAL A 89 -4.06 6.05 -2.11
CA VAL A 89 -3.89 6.62 -0.78
C VAL A 89 -2.67 7.54 -0.76
N THR A 90 -2.72 8.62 0.00
CA THR A 90 -1.59 9.54 0.17
C THR A 90 -1.34 9.85 1.64
N ASP A 91 -0.07 10.08 1.97
CA ASP A 91 0.35 10.61 3.27
C ASP A 91 0.41 12.15 3.29
N ALA A 92 -0.05 12.83 2.24
CA ALA A 92 -0.10 14.30 2.19
C ALA A 92 -1.02 14.95 3.21
N PHE A 93 -1.89 14.13 3.81
CA PHE A 93 -2.80 14.51 4.86
C PHE A 93 -2.78 13.44 5.95
N THR A 94 -2.81 13.85 7.21
CA THR A 94 -2.88 12.93 8.35
C THR A 94 -4.31 12.42 8.59
N LYS A 95 -5.29 13.24 8.20
CA LYS A 95 -6.74 12.98 8.12
C LYS A 95 -7.37 14.04 7.20
N ALA A 96 -8.66 13.89 6.87
CA ALA A 96 -9.36 14.77 5.94
C ALA A 96 -9.07 16.27 6.20
N TRP A 97 -8.46 16.94 5.21
CA TRP A 97 -8.13 18.37 5.19
C TRP A 97 -7.07 18.84 6.20
N GLU A 98 -6.35 17.93 6.86
CA GLU A 98 -5.22 18.26 7.74
C GLU A 98 -3.90 17.88 7.05
N PRO A 99 -3.12 18.85 6.51
CA PRO A 99 -1.87 18.56 5.81
C PRO A 99 -0.85 17.89 6.72
N SER A 100 -0.08 16.95 6.18
CA SER A 100 1.10 16.42 6.87
C SER A 100 2.26 17.41 6.80
N GLU A 101 3.14 17.38 7.81
CA GLU A 101 4.34 18.23 7.84
C GLU A 101 5.34 17.85 6.75
N LYS A 102 5.41 16.56 6.42
CA LYS A 102 6.34 15.99 5.45
C LYS A 102 5.65 14.88 4.63
N PRO A 103 4.91 15.24 3.57
CA PRO A 103 4.42 14.25 2.61
C PRO A 103 5.59 13.49 2.00
N PHE A 104 5.41 12.19 1.77
CA PHE A 104 6.44 11.33 1.20
C PHE A 104 5.96 10.67 -0.08
N MET A 105 4.75 10.12 -0.11
CA MET A 105 4.23 9.42 -1.29
C MET A 105 2.71 9.32 -1.43
N THR A 106 2.30 9.08 -2.67
CA THR A 106 0.97 8.63 -3.08
C THR A 106 1.13 7.20 -3.54
N LEU A 107 0.48 6.28 -2.85
CA LEU A 107 0.42 4.88 -3.22
C LEU A 107 -0.77 4.63 -4.13
N ILE A 108 -0.50 4.04 -5.29
CA ILE A 108 -1.50 3.63 -6.27
C ILE A 108 -1.43 2.11 -6.38
N LEU A 109 -2.54 1.46 -6.04
CA LEU A 109 -2.70 0.01 -6.10
C LEU A 109 -3.69 -0.32 -7.21
N THR A 110 -3.34 -1.27 -8.07
CA THR A 110 -4.26 -1.84 -9.05
C THR A 110 -4.37 -3.35 -8.89
N PHE A 111 -5.58 -3.85 -9.15
CA PHE A 111 -5.94 -5.26 -9.08
C PHE A 111 -6.58 -5.66 -10.41
N GLU A 112 -5.75 -6.10 -11.35
CA GLU A 112 -6.20 -6.50 -12.69
C GLU A 112 -6.47 -8.02 -12.73
N ASP A 113 -7.54 -8.44 -13.40
CA ASP A 113 -7.75 -9.87 -13.65
C ASP A 113 -6.63 -10.43 -14.54
N HIS A 114 -6.16 -11.61 -14.17
CA HIS A 114 -5.16 -12.37 -14.89
C HIS A 114 -5.59 -13.84 -14.96
N GLY A 115 -6.76 -14.09 -15.54
CA GLY A 115 -7.28 -15.45 -15.72
C GLY A 115 -7.65 -16.12 -14.40
N GLY A 116 -8.39 -15.41 -13.54
CA GLY A 116 -8.75 -15.90 -12.19
C GLY A 116 -7.67 -15.69 -11.13
N LYS A 117 -6.48 -15.23 -11.53
CA LYS A 117 -5.43 -14.67 -10.68
C LYS A 117 -5.51 -13.14 -10.70
N THR A 118 -4.74 -12.50 -9.84
CA THR A 118 -4.64 -11.04 -9.81
C THR A 118 -3.26 -10.59 -10.26
N LYS A 119 -3.19 -9.76 -11.30
CA LYS A 119 -2.00 -8.93 -11.54
C LYS A 119 -2.10 -7.73 -10.60
N TYR A 120 -1.34 -7.81 -9.52
CA TYR A 120 -1.24 -6.79 -8.49
C TYR A 120 -0.07 -5.86 -8.81
N THR A 121 -0.34 -4.56 -8.87
CA THR A 121 0.69 -3.53 -9.03
C THR A 121 0.59 -2.52 -7.89
N ALA A 122 1.72 -2.28 -7.23
CA ALA A 122 1.90 -1.19 -6.29
C ALA A 122 2.86 -0.17 -6.90
N LEU A 123 2.38 1.05 -7.08
CA LEU A 123 3.15 2.20 -7.56
C LEU A 123 3.21 3.23 -6.45
N ALA A 124 4.41 3.47 -5.92
CA ALA A 124 4.69 4.52 -4.96
C ALA A 124 5.21 5.75 -5.70
N ARG A 125 4.40 6.80 -5.77
CA ARG A 125 4.74 8.08 -6.40
C ARG A 125 5.22 9.07 -5.36
N HIS A 126 6.47 9.51 -5.48
CA HIS A 126 7.12 10.37 -4.49
C HIS A 126 7.03 11.85 -4.84
N TRP A 127 7.10 12.69 -3.81
CA TRP A 127 7.06 14.15 -3.96
C TRP A 127 8.29 14.67 -4.70
N THR A 128 9.47 14.11 -4.38
CA THR A 128 10.75 14.52 -4.95
C THR A 128 11.55 13.32 -5.45
N ILE A 129 12.52 13.59 -6.33
CA ILE A 129 13.49 12.59 -6.79
C ILE A 129 14.30 12.06 -5.59
N ALA A 130 14.67 12.96 -4.66
CA ALA A 130 15.41 12.60 -3.45
C ALA A 130 14.62 11.64 -2.55
N ASP A 131 13.32 11.84 -2.39
CA ASP A 131 12.45 10.92 -1.63
C ASP A 131 12.36 9.55 -2.30
N ARG A 132 12.21 9.51 -3.64
CA ARG A 132 12.21 8.27 -4.42
C ARG A 132 13.52 7.50 -4.24
N GLU A 133 14.66 8.18 -4.38
CA GLU A 133 15.97 7.56 -4.17
C GLU A 133 16.17 7.10 -2.73
N ALA A 134 15.71 7.87 -1.74
CA ALA A 134 15.78 7.48 -0.35
C ALA A 134 14.95 6.22 -0.08
N HIS A 135 13.72 6.14 -0.60
CA HIS A 135 12.87 4.96 -0.45
C HIS A 135 13.49 3.71 -1.09
N GLU A 136 14.07 3.86 -2.28
CA GLU A 136 14.77 2.77 -2.96
C GLU A 136 15.97 2.29 -2.13
N LYS A 137 16.80 3.21 -1.62
CA LYS A 137 17.96 2.90 -0.75
C LYS A 137 17.56 2.27 0.58
N MET A 138 16.39 2.62 1.12
CA MET A 138 15.81 1.99 2.31
C MET A 138 15.26 0.58 2.04
N GLY A 139 15.35 0.08 0.81
CA GLY A 139 15.00 -1.29 0.47
C GLY A 139 13.57 -1.48 -0.01
N PHE A 140 12.95 -0.48 -0.66
CA PHE A 140 11.59 -0.58 -1.20
C PHE A 140 11.29 -1.94 -1.85
N HIS A 141 12.14 -2.40 -2.77
CA HIS A 141 11.89 -3.64 -3.51
C HIS A 141 11.94 -4.90 -2.66
N GLU A 142 12.83 -4.94 -1.66
CA GLU A 142 12.96 -6.07 -0.73
C GLU A 142 11.79 -6.06 0.26
N GLY A 143 11.57 -4.94 0.95
CA GLY A 143 10.49 -4.78 1.91
C GLY A 143 9.11 -5.00 1.29
N TRP A 144 8.80 -4.32 0.18
CA TRP A 144 7.52 -4.51 -0.50
C TRP A 144 7.38 -5.89 -1.12
N GLY A 145 8.50 -6.50 -1.54
CA GLY A 145 8.54 -7.88 -1.99
C GLY A 145 8.06 -8.85 -0.91
N ILE A 146 8.60 -8.72 0.31
CA ILE A 146 8.19 -9.50 1.49
C ILE A 146 6.71 -9.27 1.78
N CYS A 147 6.24 -8.02 1.80
CA CYS A 147 4.81 -7.70 2.00
C CYS A 147 3.93 -8.39 0.95
N ALA A 148 4.33 -8.37 -0.32
CA ALA A 148 3.56 -8.98 -1.41
C ALA A 148 3.51 -10.52 -1.31
N ASP A 149 4.61 -11.16 -0.87
CA ASP A 149 4.64 -12.59 -0.63
C ASP A 149 3.76 -12.99 0.57
N GLN A 150 3.78 -12.18 1.65
CA GLN A 150 2.90 -12.34 2.80
C GLN A 150 1.42 -12.17 2.42
N LEU A 151 1.11 -11.16 1.59
CA LEU A 151 -0.22 -10.94 1.03
C LEU A 151 -0.68 -12.17 0.25
N ALA A 152 0.13 -12.68 -0.67
CA ALA A 152 -0.18 -13.87 -1.46
C ALA A 152 -0.45 -15.10 -0.57
N ALA A 153 0.38 -15.30 0.45
CA ALA A 153 0.21 -16.38 1.42
C ALA A 153 -1.08 -16.24 2.25
N LEU A 154 -1.50 -15.03 2.61
CA LEU A 154 -2.76 -14.78 3.31
C LEU A 154 -3.97 -15.06 2.42
N VAL A 155 -4.02 -14.46 1.22
CA VAL A 155 -5.21 -14.54 0.36
C VAL A 155 -5.47 -15.91 -0.23
N SER A 156 -4.44 -16.77 -0.30
CA SER A 156 -4.61 -18.18 -0.70
C SER A 156 -5.43 -19.00 0.32
N LYS A 157 -5.60 -18.51 1.54
CA LYS A 157 -6.32 -19.17 2.64
C LYS A 157 -7.70 -18.57 2.93
N LEU A 158 -8.01 -17.40 2.36
CA LEU A 158 -9.33 -16.77 2.40
C LEU A 158 -10.26 -17.44 1.40
#